data_AF-A0AA95EVA0-F1
#
_entry.id   AF-A0AA95EVA0-F1
#
_cell.length_a   1.000
_cell.length_b   1.000
_cell.length_c   1.000
_cell.angle_alpha   90.00
_cell.angle_beta   90.00
_cell.angle_gamma   90.00
#
_symmetry.space_group_name_H-M   'P 1'
#
loop_
_entity.id
_entity.type
_entity.pdbx_description
1 polymer ?
#
loop_
_entity_poly.entity_id
_entity_poly.type
_entity_poly.pdbx_seq_one_letter_code
_entity_poly.pdbx_strand_id
1 'polypeptide(L)'
;MSKLANQLQDERGNTLVEMIAALTIMSLIMGTIYAVITFGFDSYHRVNIENSLRDEGDLLMSSVISEMYTYGPDLIMRVKNDANNEVGIKLVRTLDSETVDPVIIKIENNALYIDSTAIEIKSKVDSESRIVVSCPGDDVSGEESNSSKLSHCNSGLIMIKLVLEQQYKSNNQTLELESKFGF
;
A
#
# COMPACT_ATOMS: atom_id res chain seq x y z
N MET A 1 -70.05 -4.40 7.18
CA MET A 1 -68.86 -3.81 6.53
C MET A 1 -68.93 -2.29 6.32
N SER A 2 -70.10 -1.65 6.45
CA SER A 2 -70.26 -0.20 6.22
C SER A 2 -69.76 0.72 7.35
N LYS A 3 -69.57 0.22 8.58
CA LYS A 3 -69.09 1.05 9.71
C LYS A 3 -67.62 1.47 9.59
N LEU A 4 -66.77 0.64 8.99
CA LEU A 4 -65.36 0.97 8.74
C LEU A 4 -65.22 1.98 7.59
N ALA A 5 -66.05 1.86 6.55
CA ALA A 5 -66.08 2.79 5.42
C ALA A 5 -66.49 4.21 5.85
N ASN A 6 -67.44 4.34 6.78
CA ASN A 6 -67.88 5.64 7.28
C ASN A 6 -66.88 6.29 8.26
N GLN A 7 -65.96 5.53 8.88
CA GLN A 7 -64.87 6.09 9.70
C GLN A 7 -63.73 6.68 8.86
N LEU A 8 -63.54 6.18 7.63
CA LEU A 8 -62.58 6.72 6.66
C LEU A 8 -63.09 8.01 5.98
N GLN A 9 -64.38 8.33 6.13
CA GLN A 9 -65.04 9.52 5.58
C GLN A 9 -65.15 10.68 6.59
N ASP A 10 -64.63 10.52 7.81
CA ASP A 10 -64.60 11.58 8.82
C ASP A 10 -63.44 12.54 8.50
N GLU A 11 -63.71 13.64 7.78
CA GLU A 11 -62.74 14.66 7.37
C GLU A 11 -62.28 15.56 8.54
N ARG A 12 -61.92 14.95 9.66
CA ARG A 12 -61.20 15.65 10.73
C ARG A 12 -59.77 15.86 10.24
N GLY A 13 -59.50 17.01 9.64
CA GLY A 13 -58.15 17.41 9.25
C GLY A 13 -57.19 17.26 10.42
N ASN A 14 -55.99 16.75 10.16
CA ASN A 14 -54.94 16.58 11.17
C ASN A 14 -54.75 17.89 11.92
N THR A 15 -54.72 17.82 13.25
CA THR A 15 -54.46 19.01 14.05
C THR A 15 -53.02 19.48 13.78
N LEU A 16 -52.78 20.79 13.82
CA LEU A 16 -51.44 21.36 13.62
C LEU A 16 -50.41 20.73 14.56
N VAL A 17 -50.84 20.39 15.78
CA VAL A 17 -50.02 19.73 16.81
C VAL A 17 -49.60 18.31 16.38
N GLU A 18 -50.51 17.55 15.79
CA GLU A 18 -50.24 16.19 15.30
C GLU A 18 -49.26 16.19 14.13
N MET A 19 -49.36 17.17 13.23
CA MET A 19 -48.40 17.32 12.13
C MET A 19 -47.01 17.68 12.64
N ILE A 20 -46.90 18.60 13.60
CA ILE A 20 -45.61 18.96 14.22
C ILE A 20 -45.02 17.76 14.95
N ALA A 21 -45.81 16.99 15.70
CA ALA A 21 -45.35 15.79 16.38
C ALA A 21 -44.86 14.70 15.39
N ALA A 22 -45.55 14.52 14.26
CA ALA A 22 -45.10 13.60 13.22
C ALA A 22 -43.78 14.07 12.57
N LEU A 23 -43.65 15.36 12.28
CA LEU A 23 -42.43 15.94 11.69
C LEU A 23 -41.23 15.86 12.64
N THR A 24 -41.43 16.06 13.94
CA THR A 24 -40.35 15.95 14.93
C THR A 24 -39.88 14.51 15.10
N ILE A 25 -40.79 13.54 15.14
CA ILE A 25 -40.42 12.12 15.19
C ILE A 25 -39.70 11.73 13.90
N MET A 26 -40.22 12.13 12.74
CA MET A 26 -39.59 11.83 11.45
C MET A 26 -38.20 12.46 11.33
N SER A 27 -38.00 13.69 11.82
CA SER A 27 -36.69 14.33 11.77
C SER A 27 -35.67 13.65 12.68
N LEU A 28 -36.09 13.18 13.86
CA LEU A 28 -35.24 12.37 14.74
C LEU A 28 -34.83 11.06 14.05
N ILE A 29 -35.79 10.35 13.47
CA ILE A 29 -35.53 9.09 12.75
C ILE A 29 -34.57 9.36 11.57
N MET A 30 -34.87 10.35 10.73
CA MET A 30 -34.06 10.67 9.56
C MET A 30 -32.64 11.10 9.96
N GLY A 31 -32.50 11.87 11.04
CA GLY A 31 -31.19 12.27 11.59
C GLY A 31 -30.35 11.07 11.99
N THR A 32 -30.94 10.08 12.67
CA THR A 32 -30.23 8.85 13.05
C THR A 32 -29.83 8.01 11.84
N ILE A 33 -30.72 7.85 10.86
CA ILE A 33 -30.44 7.10 9.63
C ILE A 33 -29.29 7.76 8.87
N TYR A 34 -29.32 9.09 8.71
CA TYR A 34 -28.27 9.84 8.02
C TYR A 34 -26.91 9.68 8.69
N ALA A 35 -26.86 9.75 10.02
CA ALA A 35 -25.63 9.57 10.77
C ALA A 35 -25.04 8.17 10.56
N VAL A 36 -25.86 7.12 10.66
CA VAL A 36 -25.42 5.72 10.48
C VAL A 36 -24.95 5.47 9.05
N ILE A 37 -25.68 5.96 8.04
CA ILE A 37 -25.30 5.78 6.63
C ILE A 37 -23.98 6.47 6.33
N THR A 38 -23.80 7.71 6.80
CA THR A 38 -22.57 8.48 6.56
C THR A 38 -21.37 7.79 7.20
N PHE A 39 -21.52 7.35 8.45
CA PHE A 39 -20.49 6.57 9.14
C PHE A 39 -20.17 5.26 8.41
N GLY A 40 -21.21 4.56 7.93
CA GLY A 40 -21.05 3.33 7.16
C GLY A 40 -20.25 3.53 5.87
N PHE A 41 -20.54 4.59 5.11
CA PHE A 41 -19.80 4.91 3.89
C PHE A 41 -18.34 5.26 4.16
N ASP A 42 -18.07 6.09 5.17
CA ASP A 42 -16.69 6.45 5.52
C ASP A 42 -15.90 5.23 6.01
N SER A 43 -16.52 4.36 6.81
CA SER A 43 -15.90 3.12 7.26
C SER A 43 -15.64 2.15 6.10
N TYR A 44 -16.60 1.98 5.20
CA TYR A 44 -16.44 1.14 4.01
C TYR A 44 -15.27 1.63 3.15
N HIS A 45 -15.19 2.94 2.92
CA HIS A 45 -14.15 3.49 2.07
C HIS A 45 -12.76 3.36 2.71
N ARG A 46 -12.65 3.60 4.03
CA ARG A 46 -11.40 3.41 4.76
C ARG A 46 -10.87 1.97 4.64
N VAL A 47 -11.73 0.98 4.89
CA VAL A 47 -11.36 -0.44 4.79
C VAL A 47 -10.98 -0.79 3.35
N ASN A 48 -11.69 -0.24 2.36
CA ASN A 48 -11.39 -0.49 0.96
C ASN A 48 -10.02 0.06 0.54
N ILE A 49 -9.62 1.25 1.01
CA ILE A 49 -8.28 1.79 0.76
C ILE A 49 -7.22 0.93 1.44
N GLU A 50 -7.41 0.57 2.70
CA GLU A 50 -6.46 -0.26 3.45
C GLU A 50 -6.23 -1.61 2.77
N ASN A 51 -7.32 -2.26 2.32
CA ASN A 51 -7.22 -3.49 1.54
C ASN A 51 -6.51 -3.26 0.21
N SER A 52 -6.83 -2.18 -0.52
CA SER A 52 -6.15 -1.86 -1.79
C SER A 52 -4.66 -1.63 -1.59
N LEU A 53 -4.25 -0.89 -0.56
CA LEU A 53 -2.84 -0.66 -0.21
C LEU A 53 -2.14 -1.97 0.13
N ARG A 54 -2.82 -2.87 0.86
CA ARG A 54 -2.27 -4.17 1.22
C ARG A 54 -2.10 -5.07 0.00
N ASP A 55 -3.11 -5.18 -0.85
CA ASP A 55 -3.08 -5.99 -2.07
C ASP A 55 -1.98 -5.50 -3.02
N GLU A 56 -1.83 -4.17 -3.18
CA GLU A 56 -0.77 -3.57 -3.99
C GLU A 56 0.61 -3.78 -3.37
N GLY A 57 0.73 -3.65 -2.04
CA GLY A 57 1.99 -3.91 -1.34
C GLY A 57 2.44 -5.37 -1.44
N ASP A 58 1.51 -6.30 -1.29
CA ASP A 58 1.75 -7.74 -1.47
C ASP A 58 2.11 -8.05 -2.93
N LEU A 59 1.47 -7.39 -3.92
CA LEU A 59 1.83 -7.50 -5.33
C LEU A 59 3.27 -7.03 -5.59
N LEU A 60 3.66 -5.87 -5.06
CA LEU A 60 5.02 -5.34 -5.22
C LEU A 60 6.06 -6.27 -4.58
N MET A 61 5.83 -6.68 -3.33
CA MET A 61 6.74 -7.58 -2.62
C MET A 61 6.87 -8.93 -3.31
N SER A 62 5.74 -9.55 -3.68
CA SER A 62 5.75 -10.85 -4.36
C SER A 62 6.39 -10.77 -5.73
N SER A 63 6.23 -9.66 -6.46
CA SER A 63 6.90 -9.45 -7.75
C SER A 63 8.42 -9.40 -7.57
N VAL A 64 8.93 -8.67 -6.56
CA VAL A 64 10.37 -8.62 -6.28
C VAL A 64 10.90 -9.99 -5.85
N ILE A 65 10.22 -10.65 -4.92
CA ILE A 65 10.62 -11.97 -4.42
C ILE A 65 10.61 -12.99 -5.56
N SER A 66 9.55 -13.02 -6.36
CA SER A 66 9.39 -13.90 -7.51
C SER A 66 10.51 -13.67 -8.52
N GLU A 67 10.81 -12.41 -8.85
CA GLU A 67 11.87 -12.09 -9.79
C GLU A 67 13.23 -12.56 -9.27
N MET A 68 13.54 -12.32 -8.00
CA MET A 68 14.80 -12.77 -7.44
C MET A 68 14.96 -14.29 -7.46
N TYR A 69 13.95 -15.04 -7.04
CA TYR A 69 14.03 -16.51 -7.01
C TYR A 69 14.00 -17.12 -8.40
N THR A 70 13.32 -16.49 -9.36
CA THR A 70 13.28 -16.93 -10.76
C THR A 70 14.61 -16.68 -11.45
N TYR A 71 15.18 -15.49 -11.28
CA TYR A 71 16.47 -15.14 -11.84
C TYR A 71 17.60 -15.98 -11.20
N GLY A 72 17.55 -16.16 -9.87
CA GLY A 72 18.54 -16.93 -9.11
C GLY A 72 19.94 -16.31 -9.22
N PRO A 73 20.16 -15.09 -8.68
CA PRO A 73 21.43 -14.40 -8.82
C PRO A 73 22.55 -15.10 -8.04
N ASP A 74 23.75 -15.14 -8.63
CA ASP A 74 24.97 -15.53 -7.91
C ASP A 74 25.54 -14.35 -7.11
N LEU A 75 25.26 -13.12 -7.57
CA LEU A 75 25.80 -11.88 -7.05
C LEU A 75 24.72 -10.79 -7.06
N ILE A 76 24.64 -10.04 -5.96
CA ILE A 76 23.77 -8.88 -5.84
C ILE A 76 24.62 -7.64 -5.61
N MET A 77 24.40 -6.61 -6.42
CA MET A 77 25.12 -5.34 -6.34
C MET A 77 24.17 -4.20 -5.95
N ARG A 78 24.69 -3.23 -5.19
CA ARG A 78 23.90 -2.04 -4.83
C ARG A 78 23.85 -1.04 -5.98
N VAL A 79 22.66 -0.56 -6.30
CA VAL A 79 22.45 0.48 -7.33
C VAL A 79 22.27 1.82 -6.64
N LYS A 80 23.10 2.78 -7.03
CA LYS A 80 23.02 4.16 -6.55
C LYS A 80 22.51 5.08 -7.66
N ASN A 81 21.77 6.13 -7.29
CA ASN A 81 21.43 7.22 -8.22
C ASN A 81 22.64 8.14 -8.45
N ASP A 82 22.49 9.08 -9.39
CA ASP A 82 23.40 10.22 -9.62
C ASP A 82 23.70 11.01 -8.33
N ALA A 83 22.76 11.02 -7.38
CA ALA A 83 22.90 11.65 -6.06
C ALA A 83 23.60 10.76 -5.01
N ASN A 84 24.20 9.62 -5.40
CA ASN A 84 24.83 8.61 -4.52
C ASN A 84 23.91 7.93 -3.48
N ASN A 85 22.60 8.15 -3.56
CA ASN A 85 21.62 7.44 -2.72
C ASN A 85 21.40 6.03 -3.24
N GLU A 86 21.29 5.04 -2.36
CA GLU A 86 20.93 3.66 -2.72
C GLU A 86 19.45 3.61 -3.15
N VAL A 87 19.19 3.31 -4.42
CA VAL A 87 17.84 3.32 -5.03
C VAL A 87 17.32 1.90 -5.27
N GLY A 88 18.23 0.92 -5.29
CA GLY A 88 17.87 -0.44 -5.62
C GLY A 88 19.03 -1.42 -5.62
N ILE A 89 18.78 -2.56 -6.26
CA ILE A 89 19.69 -3.69 -6.35
C ILE A 89 19.79 -4.17 -7.80
N LYS A 90 20.95 -4.72 -8.15
CA LYS A 90 21.22 -5.33 -9.44
C LYS A 90 21.58 -6.79 -9.24
N LEU A 91 20.85 -7.66 -9.92
CA LEU A 91 20.97 -9.11 -9.87
C LEU A 91 21.88 -9.56 -11.01
N VAL A 92 22.94 -10.31 -10.68
CA VAL A 92 23.91 -10.81 -11.65
C VAL A 92 24.01 -12.32 -11.51
N ARG A 93 23.97 -13.01 -12.65
CA ARG A 93 24.10 -14.46 -12.75
C ARG A 93 25.12 -14.80 -13.83
N THR A 94 25.97 -15.78 -13.56
CA THR A 94 27.01 -16.24 -14.49
C THR A 94 26.76 -17.70 -14.82
N LEU A 95 26.50 -18.01 -16.09
CA LEU A 95 26.32 -19.37 -16.59
C LEU A 95 27.46 -19.69 -17.56
N ASP A 96 28.17 -20.79 -17.33
CA ASP A 96 29.23 -21.29 -18.23
C ASP A 96 30.27 -20.23 -18.67
N SER A 97 30.63 -19.32 -17.76
CA SER A 97 31.55 -18.18 -17.97
C SER A 97 31.01 -17.02 -18.82
N GLU A 98 29.72 -17.03 -19.18
CA GLU A 98 29.01 -15.89 -19.76
C GLU A 98 28.08 -15.25 -18.71
N THR A 99 28.09 -13.92 -18.63
CA THR A 99 27.17 -13.17 -17.76
C THR A 99 25.82 -13.07 -18.43
N VAL A 100 24.78 -13.57 -17.76
CA VAL A 100 23.39 -13.39 -18.19
C VAL A 100 23.00 -11.92 -18.03
N ASP A 101 22.06 -11.46 -18.85
CA ASP A 101 21.53 -10.10 -18.78
C ASP A 101 21.06 -9.76 -17.35
N PRO A 102 21.65 -8.72 -16.73
CA PRO A 102 21.39 -8.45 -15.33
C PRO A 102 20.05 -7.74 -15.13
N VAL A 103 19.30 -8.18 -14.13
CA VAL A 103 18.01 -7.57 -13.76
C VAL A 103 18.23 -6.50 -12.70
N ILE A 104 17.61 -5.33 -12.86
CA ILE A 104 17.70 -4.22 -11.90
C ILE A 104 16.36 -4.05 -11.19
N ILE A 105 16.34 -4.05 -9.86
CA ILE A 105 15.14 -3.75 -9.09
C ILE A 105 15.37 -2.43 -8.37
N LYS A 106 14.58 -1.40 -8.67
CA LYS A 106 14.79 -0.04 -8.13
C LYS A 106 13.48 0.68 -7.82
N ILE A 107 13.50 1.56 -6.83
CA ILE A 107 12.38 2.44 -6.48
C ILE A 107 12.71 3.86 -6.94
N GLU A 108 12.01 4.37 -7.95
CA GLU A 108 12.26 5.70 -8.50
C GLU A 108 10.96 6.36 -8.92
N ASN A 109 10.86 7.69 -8.93
CA ASN A 109 9.68 8.42 -9.42
C ASN A 109 8.34 7.91 -8.84
N ASN A 110 8.33 7.53 -7.56
CA ASN A 110 7.17 6.99 -6.84
C ASN A 110 6.62 5.66 -7.38
N ALA A 111 7.45 4.87 -8.07
CA ALA A 111 7.11 3.54 -8.55
C ALA A 111 8.26 2.55 -8.34
N LEU A 112 7.91 1.27 -8.27
CA LEU A 112 8.87 0.18 -8.26
C LEU A 112 9.08 -0.32 -9.69
N TYR A 113 10.34 -0.39 -10.10
CA TYR A 113 10.76 -0.87 -11.40
C TYR A 113 11.47 -2.20 -11.25
N ILE A 114 11.07 -3.15 -12.09
CA ILE A 114 11.83 -4.37 -12.37
C ILE A 114 12.34 -4.22 -13.80
N ASP A 115 13.66 -4.13 -13.91
CA ASP A 115 14.40 -3.72 -15.09
C ASP A 115 13.93 -2.35 -15.62
N SER A 116 13.31 -2.31 -16.80
CA SER A 116 12.70 -1.10 -17.38
C SER A 116 11.19 -1.00 -17.17
N THR A 117 10.57 -1.98 -16.51
CA THR A 117 9.10 -2.07 -16.40
C THR A 117 8.65 -1.59 -15.03
N ALA A 118 7.81 -0.54 -15.02
CA ALA A 118 7.14 -0.11 -13.80
C ALA A 118 5.99 -1.06 -13.49
N ILE A 119 5.86 -1.46 -12.22
CA ILE A 119 4.69 -2.21 -11.78
C ILE A 119 3.53 -1.23 -11.59
N GLU A 120 2.43 -1.45 -12.32
CA GLU A 120 1.25 -0.61 -12.26
C GLU A 120 0.49 -0.81 -10.94
N ILE A 121 0.35 0.27 -10.17
CA ILE A 121 -0.42 0.34 -8.93
C ILE A 121 -1.27 1.61 -8.93
N LYS A 122 -2.38 1.63 -8.18
CA LYS A 122 -3.21 2.84 -8.05
C LYS A 122 -2.63 3.80 -7.03
N SER A 123 -1.94 3.27 -6.02
CA SER A 123 -1.25 4.03 -4.99
C SER A 123 0.09 4.55 -5.51
N LYS A 124 0.75 5.40 -4.70
CA LYS A 124 2.10 5.87 -4.98
C LYS A 124 3.07 5.21 -4.01
N VAL A 125 4.28 4.90 -4.50
CA VAL A 125 5.39 4.51 -3.62
C VAL A 125 5.99 5.78 -3.03
N ASP A 126 5.99 5.90 -1.71
CA ASP A 126 6.55 7.05 -1.01
C ASP A 126 8.08 7.04 -1.06
N SER A 127 8.68 8.22 -0.99
CA SER A 127 10.13 8.45 -0.91
C SER A 127 10.83 7.78 0.28
N GLU A 128 10.11 7.44 1.36
CA GLU A 128 10.64 6.68 2.49
C GLU A 128 10.88 5.20 2.16
N SER A 129 10.35 4.72 1.03
CA SER A 129 10.55 3.35 0.57
C SER A 129 12.00 3.13 0.15
N ARG A 130 12.57 2.00 0.55
CA ARG A 130 13.98 1.67 0.30
C ARG A 130 14.23 0.18 0.22
N ILE A 131 15.21 -0.18 -0.60
CA ILE A 131 15.76 -1.54 -0.70
C ILE A 131 17.18 -1.48 -0.15
N VAL A 132 17.44 -2.21 0.93
CA VAL A 132 18.73 -2.25 1.63
C VAL A 132 19.29 -3.66 1.55
N VAL A 133 20.56 -3.78 1.15
CA VAL A 133 21.29 -5.06 1.16
C VAL A 133 22.29 -5.05 2.30
N SER A 134 22.26 -6.08 3.13
CA SER A 134 23.25 -6.36 4.17
C SER A 134 24.05 -7.59 3.77
N CYS A 135 25.34 -7.40 3.52
CA CYS A 135 26.25 -8.46 3.10
C CYS A 135 27.03 -9.00 4.32
N PRO A 136 27.33 -10.32 4.40
CA PRO A 136 28.24 -10.86 5.40
C PRO A 136 29.62 -10.20 5.26
N GLY A 137 30.11 -9.56 6.33
CA GLY A 137 31.35 -8.79 6.31
C GLY A 137 31.18 -7.28 6.21
N ASP A 138 29.94 -6.77 6.10
CA ASP A 138 29.65 -5.38 6.51
C ASP A 138 29.78 -5.31 8.04
N ASP A 139 30.99 -5.05 8.55
CA ASP A 139 31.23 -4.97 9.99
C ASP A 139 30.35 -3.90 10.66
N VAL A 140 29.60 -4.34 11.67
CA VAL A 140 28.84 -3.53 12.64
C VAL A 140 29.69 -3.33 13.91
N SER A 141 30.97 -3.06 13.74
CA SER A 141 31.85 -2.59 14.81
C SER A 141 32.40 -1.24 14.39
N GLY A 142 32.01 -0.20 15.13
CA GLY A 142 32.38 1.19 14.90
C GLY A 142 33.86 1.47 15.12
N GLU A 143 34.71 0.85 14.32
CA GLU A 143 36.07 1.27 14.08
C GLU A 143 36.23 1.41 12.57
N GLU A 144 36.60 2.62 12.15
CA GLU A 144 36.95 3.00 10.79
C GLU A 144 38.10 2.12 10.27
N SER A 145 37.77 0.92 9.82
CA SER A 145 38.66 0.14 8.98
C SER A 145 38.26 0.38 7.53
N ASN A 146 39.25 0.79 6.73
CA ASN A 146 39.19 1.05 5.28
C ASN A 146 38.85 -0.20 4.44
N SER A 147 37.98 -1.09 4.93
CA SER A 147 37.35 -2.13 4.13
C SER A 147 36.25 -1.46 3.32
N SER A 148 36.49 -1.36 2.02
CA SER A 148 35.50 -0.92 1.05
C SER A 148 34.20 -1.70 1.30
N LYS A 149 33.12 -1.02 1.73
CA LYS A 149 31.76 -1.60 1.78
C LYS A 149 31.59 -2.43 0.51
N LEU A 150 31.43 -3.74 0.67
CA LEU A 150 31.41 -4.64 -0.48
C LEU A 150 30.22 -4.22 -1.35
N SER A 151 30.51 -3.69 -2.54
CA SER A 151 29.48 -3.18 -3.46
C SER A 151 28.61 -4.30 -4.05
N HIS A 152 29.09 -5.53 -3.88
CA HIS A 152 28.52 -6.77 -4.34
C HIS A 152 28.68 -7.84 -3.27
N CYS A 153 27.72 -8.75 -3.14
CA CYS A 153 27.87 -9.94 -2.31
C CYS A 153 27.12 -11.14 -2.90
N ASN A 154 27.60 -12.33 -2.55
CA ASN A 154 27.08 -13.62 -3.05
C ASN A 154 26.04 -14.26 -2.12
N SER A 155 25.93 -13.75 -0.89
CA SER A 155 24.97 -14.16 0.11
C SER A 155 24.69 -12.96 1.00
N GLY A 156 23.54 -12.93 1.66
CA GLY A 156 23.21 -11.84 2.58
C GLY A 156 21.72 -11.72 2.88
N LEU A 157 21.34 -10.58 3.45
CA LEU A 157 19.95 -10.22 3.72
C LEU A 157 19.57 -9.01 2.89
N ILE A 158 18.44 -9.10 2.19
CA ILE A 158 17.79 -7.96 1.58
C ILE A 158 16.61 -7.58 2.45
N MET A 159 16.57 -6.31 2.81
CA MET A 159 15.46 -5.69 3.51
C MET A 159 14.79 -4.72 2.56
N ILE A 160 13.52 -4.95 2.29
CA ILE A 160 12.67 -4.03 1.55
C ILE A 160 11.74 -3.36 2.55
N LYS A 161 11.78 -2.03 2.60
CA LYS A 161 10.77 -1.20 3.24
C LYS A 161 9.98 -0.52 2.13
N LEU A 162 8.69 -0.85 2.03
CA LEU A 162 7.75 -0.18 1.12
C LEU A 162 6.78 0.65 1.94
N VAL A 163 6.65 1.91 1.57
CA VAL A 163 5.64 2.82 2.11
C VAL A 163 4.75 3.21 0.93
N LEU A 164 3.49 2.79 0.98
CA LEU A 164 2.50 3.11 -0.05
C LEU A 164 1.57 4.20 0.47
N GLU A 165 1.26 5.16 -0.40
CA GLU A 165 0.36 6.27 -0.09
C GLU A 165 -0.80 6.32 -1.08
N GLN A 166 -2.02 6.42 -0.54
CA GLN A 166 -3.23 6.66 -1.31
C GLN A 166 -4.04 7.80 -0.70
N GLN A 167 -4.37 8.80 -1.52
CA GLN A 167 -5.14 9.95 -1.08
C GLN A 167 -6.64 9.67 -1.16
N TYR A 168 -7.36 9.99 -0.09
CA TYR A 168 -8.83 9.99 -0.10
C TYR A 168 -9.43 11.19 0.62
N LYS A 169 -10.28 11.92 -0.10
CA LYS A 169 -10.79 13.25 0.30
C LYS A 169 -9.61 14.15 0.69
N SER A 170 -9.44 14.44 1.99
CA SER A 170 -8.39 15.30 2.55
C SER A 170 -7.35 14.53 3.38
N ASN A 171 -7.46 13.21 3.46
CA ASN A 171 -6.58 12.39 4.29
C ASN A 171 -5.74 11.48 3.39
N ASN A 172 -4.44 11.45 3.69
CA ASN A 172 -3.54 10.49 3.08
C ASN A 172 -3.53 9.24 3.96
N GLN A 173 -3.87 8.10 3.36
CA GLN A 173 -3.72 6.80 4.01
C GLN A 173 -2.39 6.23 3.57
N THR A 174 -1.58 5.81 4.54
CA THR A 174 -0.29 5.19 4.29
C THR A 174 -0.26 3.78 4.84
N LEU A 175 0.45 2.90 4.14
CA LEU A 175 0.74 1.55 4.59
C LEU A 175 2.26 1.33 4.52
N GLU A 176 2.84 0.92 5.64
CA GLU A 176 4.24 0.53 5.73
C GLU A 176 4.36 -1.00 5.77
N LEU A 177 5.18 -1.54 4.88
CA LEU A 177 5.48 -2.95 4.75
C LEU A 177 6.98 -3.16 4.82
N GLU A 178 7.42 -4.01 5.74
CA GLU A 178 8.82 -4.42 5.84
C GLU A 178 8.93 -5.93 5.57
N SER A 179 9.83 -6.29 4.66
CA SER A 179 10.18 -7.67 4.37
C SER A 179 11.68 -7.86 4.42
N LYS A 180 12.11 -8.99 4.97
CA LYS A 180 13.52 -9.39 5.05
C LYS A 180 13.65 -10.79 4.51
N PHE A 181 14.54 -10.98 3.54
CA PHE A 181 14.79 -12.28 2.95
C PHE A 181 16.27 -12.50 2.73
N GLY A 182 16.69 -13.76 2.89
CA GLY A 182 18.04 -14.21 2.59
C GLY A 182 18.16 -14.59 1.11
N PHE A 183 19.36 -14.44 0.59
CA PHE A 183 19.77 -14.96 -0.71
C PHE A 183 21.14 -15.64 -0.56
#